data_AF-A0A518S8Z9-F1
#
_entry.id   AF-A0A518S8Z9-F1
#
_cell.length_a   1.000
_cell.length_b   1.000
_cell.length_c   1.000
_cell.angle_alpha   90.00
_cell.angle_beta   90.00
_cell.angle_gamma   90.00
#
_symmetry.space_group_name_H-M   'P 1'
#
loop_
_entity.id
_entity.type
_entity.pdbx_description
1 polymer ?
#
loop_
_entity_poly.entity_id
_entity_poly.type
_entity_poly.pdbx_seq_one_letter_code
_entity_poly.pdbx_strand_id
1 'polypeptide(L)' 'MSEQATLATFAGPALDELTEAERDAYQSIREGEYGVREFARETDRAPGTVGNLLARADAKLGGS' A
#
# COMPACT_ATOMS: atom_id res chain seq x y z
N MET A 1 -34.89 0.81 -16.65
CA MET A 1 -33.73 -0.11 -16.63
C MET A 1 -32.66 0.58 -15.81
N SER A 2 -32.41 0.11 -14.59
CA SER A 2 -31.42 0.75 -13.71
C SER A 2 -30.07 0.10 -14.02
N GLU A 3 -29.17 0.85 -14.66
CA GLU A 3 -27.78 0.46 -14.83
C GLU A 3 -27.15 0.39 -13.45
N GLN A 4 -27.07 -0.82 -12.89
CA GLN A 4 -26.22 -1.07 -11.73
C GLN A 4 -24.79 -0.91 -12.21
N ALA A 5 -24.20 0.25 -11.93
CA ALA A 5 -22.76 0.45 -12.05
C ALA A 5 -22.07 -0.63 -11.22
N THR A 6 -21.45 -1.59 -11.90
CA THR A 6 -20.63 -2.61 -11.27
C THR A 6 -19.51 -1.92 -10.50
N LEU A 7 -19.53 -2.06 -9.17
CA LEU A 7 -18.52 -1.53 -8.23
C LEU A 7 -17.07 -1.94 -8.57
N ALA A 8 -16.87 -2.86 -9.52
CA ALA A 8 -15.58 -3.33 -9.99
C ALA A 8 -14.69 -2.24 -10.62
N THR A 9 -15.26 -1.10 -11.05
CA THR A 9 -14.47 -0.01 -11.65
C THR A 9 -13.77 0.87 -10.60
N PHE A 10 -14.12 0.76 -9.32
CA PHE A 10 -13.47 1.50 -8.22
C PHE A 10 -12.38 0.72 -7.50
N ALA A 11 -11.99 -0.46 -8.00
CA ALA A 11 -10.80 -1.13 -7.51
C ALA A 11 -9.61 -0.20 -7.81
N GLY A 12 -9.06 0.43 -6.76
CA GLY A 12 -7.77 1.09 -6.82
C GLY A 12 -6.67 0.11 -7.27
N PRO A 13 -5.38 0.45 -7.15
CA PRO A 13 -4.32 -0.55 -7.33
C PRO A 13 -4.70 -1.84 -6.57
N ALA A 14 -4.34 -3.02 -7.08
CA ALA A 14 -4.73 -4.31 -6.52
C ALA A 14 -4.15 -4.54 -5.11
N LEU A 15 -4.55 -3.72 -4.14
CA LEU A 15 -4.12 -3.73 -2.76
C LEU A 15 -4.51 -5.04 -2.08
N ASP A 16 -5.46 -5.77 -2.66
CA ASP A 16 -5.83 -7.13 -2.27
C ASP A 16 -4.67 -8.13 -2.46
N GLU A 17 -3.73 -7.87 -3.37
CA GLU A 17 -2.53 -8.70 -3.57
C GLU A 17 -1.41 -8.40 -2.54
N LEU A 18 -1.53 -7.27 -1.84
CA LEU A 18 -0.62 -6.89 -0.77
C LEU A 18 -0.98 -7.63 0.52
N THR A 19 0.04 -8.06 1.25
CA THR A 19 -0.14 -8.46 2.64
C THR A 19 -0.59 -7.24 3.46
N GLU A 20 -1.21 -7.47 4.61
CA GLU A 20 -1.64 -6.38 5.49
C GLU A 20 -0.50 -5.41 5.82
N ALA A 21 0.70 -5.92 6.12
CA ALA A 21 1.86 -5.08 6.42
C ALA A 21 2.38 -4.29 5.20
N GLU A 22 2.32 -4.88 4.01
CA GLU A 22 2.68 -4.19 2.76
C GLU A 22 1.66 -3.10 2.42
N ARG A 23 0.36 -3.40 2.56
CA ARG A 23 -0.73 -2.45 2.32
C ARG A 23 -0.65 -1.28 3.28
N ASP A 24 -0.48 -1.56 4.57
CA ASP A 24 -0.37 -0.56 5.63
C ASP A 24 0.83 0.37 5.39
N ALA A 25 1.99 -0.18 5.06
CA ALA A 25 3.17 0.62 4.70
C ALA A 25 2.96 1.43 3.41
N TYR A 26 2.40 0.82 2.37
CA TYR A 26 2.14 1.46 1.09
C TYR A 26 1.16 2.62 1.24
N GLN A 27 0.01 2.40 1.87
CA GLN A 27 -0.99 3.43 2.11
C GLN A 27 -0.44 4.54 2.98
N SER A 28 0.24 4.22 4.09
CA SER A 28 0.76 5.24 5.00
C SER A 28 1.83 6.15 4.39
N ILE A 29 2.63 5.64 3.44
CA ILE A 29 3.80 6.35 2.89
C ILE A 29 3.58 6.88 1.48
N ARG A 30 2.86 6.16 0.61
CA ARG A 30 2.59 6.57 -0.77
C ARG A 30 1.31 7.40 -0.89
N GLU A 31 0.29 7.05 -0.11
CA GLU A 31 -1.02 7.73 -0.13
C GLU A 31 -1.22 8.67 1.06
N GLY A 32 -0.48 8.43 2.15
CA GLY A 32 -0.51 9.21 3.39
C GLY A 32 0.61 10.24 3.51
N GLU A 33 0.78 10.74 4.73
CA GLU A 33 1.70 11.85 5.03
C GLU A 33 3.06 11.40 5.57
N TYR A 34 3.24 10.11 5.87
CA TYR A 34 4.42 9.62 6.59
C TYR A 34 5.64 9.42 5.69
N GLY A 35 6.81 9.82 6.18
CA GLY A 35 8.08 9.33 5.64
C GLY A 35 8.42 7.91 6.13
N VAL A 36 9.23 7.15 5.37
CA VAL A 36 9.66 5.77 5.73
C VAL A 36 10.19 5.66 7.16
N ARG A 37 11.05 6.61 7.58
CA ARG A 37 11.65 6.58 8.93
C ARG A 37 10.67 6.96 10.03
N GLU A 38 9.68 7.78 9.70
CA GLU A 38 8.65 8.21 10.64
C GLU A 38 7.66 7.07 10.88
N PHE A 39 7.16 6.46 9.80
CA PHE A 39 6.33 5.27 9.87
C PHE A 39 7.05 4.11 10.58
N ALA A 40 8.34 3.92 10.32
CA ALA A 40 9.15 2.92 11.01
C ALA A 40 9.21 3.16 12.53
N ARG A 41 9.31 4.41 12.99
CA ARG A 41 9.29 4.74 14.42
C ARG A 41 7.91 4.52 15.04
N GLU A 42 6.85 4.96 14.35
CA GLU A 42 5.47 4.83 14.84
C GLU A 42 5.04 3.36 14.97
N THR A 43 5.52 2.51 14.07
CA THR A 43 5.16 1.08 14.03
C THR A 43 6.15 0.18 14.77
N ASP A 44 7.15 0.75 15.45
CA ASP A 44 8.27 0.03 16.09
C ASP A 44 8.95 -0.99 15.14
N ARG A 45 9.15 -0.58 13.88
CA ARG A 45 9.81 -1.37 12.84
C ARG A 45 11.17 -0.78 12.51
N ALA A 46 12.09 -1.65 12.07
CA ALA A 46 13.32 -1.16 11.46
C ALA A 46 13.00 -0.45 10.12
N PRO A 47 13.65 0.70 9.80
CA PRO A 47 13.44 1.39 8.52
C PRO A 47 13.68 0.50 7.29
N GLY A 48 14.62 -0.44 7.37
CA GLY A 48 14.87 -1.42 6.31
C GLY A 48 13.70 -2.40 6.11
N THR A 49 12.98 -2.76 7.18
CA THR A 49 11.76 -3.58 7.07
C THR A 49 10.67 -2.84 6.32
N VAL A 50 10.44 -1.57 6.66
CA VAL A 50 9.47 -0.73 5.95
C VAL A 50 9.85 -0.56 4.48
N GLY A 51 11.12 -0.31 4.17
CA GLY A 51 11.60 -0.24 2.79
C GLY A 51 11.37 -1.54 2.01
N ASN A 52 11.59 -2.71 2.63
CA ASN A 52 11.32 -4.00 2.01
C ASN A 52 9.83 -4.23 1.75
N LEU A 53 8.96 -3.80 2.67
CA LEU A 53 7.51 -3.88 2.47
C LEU A 53 7.07 -3.03 1.29
N LEU A 54 7.58 -1.79 1.19
CA LEU A 54 7.29 -0.91 0.06
C LEU A 54 7.80 -1.47 -1.26
N ALA A 55 9.04 -1.96 -1.30
CA ALA A 55 9.60 -2.53 -2.53
C ALA A 55 8.79 -3.74 -3.03
N ARG A 56 8.30 -4.59 -2.11
CA ARG A 56 7.40 -5.71 -2.47
C ARG A 56 6.04 -5.21 -2.92
N ALA A 57 5.50 -4.19 -2.27
CA ALA A 57 4.24 -3.60 -2.67
C ALA A 57 4.31 -2.99 -4.08
N ASP A 58 5.34 -2.18 -4.35
CA ASP A 58 5.60 -1.60 -5.66
C ASP A 58 5.75 -2.69 -6.74
N ALA A 59 6.51 -3.75 -6.46
CA ALA A 59 6.70 -4.87 -7.38
C ALA A 59 5.39 -5.61 -7.72
N LYS A 60 4.49 -5.80 -6.73
CA LYS A 60 3.19 -6.45 -6.94
C LYS A 60 2.23 -5.56 -7.73
N LEU A 61 2.22 -4.26 -7.44
CA LEU A 61 1.36 -3.30 -8.11
C LEU A 61 1.87 -2.89 -9.50
N GLY A 62 2.98 -3.45 -9.97
CA GLY A 62 3.55 -3.17 -11.29
C GLY A 62 4.27 -1.83 -11.40
N GLY A 63 4.67 -1.24 -10.26
CA GLY A 63 5.48 -0.02 -10.23
C GLY A 63 6.86 -0.29 -10.82
N SER A 64 7.10 0.23 -12.03
CA SER A 64 8.40 0.28 -12.71
C SER A 64 9.12 1.58 -12.41
#